data_AF-A0AA35V3Q0-F1
#
_entry.id   AF-A0AA35V3Q0-F1
#
_cell.length_a   1.000
_cell.length_b   1.000
_cell.length_c   1.000
_cell.angle_alpha   90.00
_cell.angle_beta   90.00
_cell.angle_gamma   90.00
#
_symmetry.space_group_name_H-M   'P 1'
#
loop_
_entity.id
_entity.type
_entity.pdbx_description
1 polymer ?
#
loop_
_entity_poly.entity_id
_entity_poly.type
_entity_poly.pdbx_seq_one_letter_code
_entity_poly.pdbx_strand_id
1 'polypeptide(L)'
;MDSKTVVDAALTRLDTLLAEDYGAKGGSLAERIRGLAAVLPADTRKRLLDLTARGESLARTGAGERALAEFVFDCGVAYEQVDFLRKAQLAEDLGLVEVGGLAPAELERGDLDAMARFIAARDRLVAKVAGFTLKALAVMGALFIIGLVFGVV
;
A
#
# COMPACT_ATOMS: atom_id res chain seq x y z
N MET A 1 29.24 -8.90 -0.98
CA MET A 1 28.01 -8.53 -0.26
C MET A 1 27.22 -9.81 -0.05
N ASP A 2 26.71 -10.08 1.15
CA ASP A 2 26.01 -11.34 1.45
C ASP A 2 24.66 -11.40 0.70
N SER A 3 24.30 -12.57 0.17
CA SER A 3 23.08 -12.81 -0.60
C SER A 3 21.83 -12.39 0.16
N LYS A 4 21.83 -12.62 1.48
CA LYS A 4 20.75 -12.19 2.38
C LYS A 4 20.60 -10.68 2.42
N THR A 5 21.71 -9.93 2.54
CA THR A 5 21.69 -8.46 2.58
C THR A 5 21.11 -7.86 1.29
N VAL A 6 21.48 -8.43 0.14
CA VAL A 6 20.96 -7.99 -1.17
C VAL A 6 19.45 -8.22 -1.26
N VAL A 7 19.00 -9.42 -0.88
CA VAL A 7 17.58 -9.78 -0.90
C VAL A 7 16.78 -8.87 0.04
N ASP A 8 17.25 -8.70 1.28
CA ASP A 8 16.58 -7.89 2.29
C ASP A 8 16.46 -6.43 1.82
N ALA A 9 17.50 -5.87 1.21
CA ALA A 9 17.47 -4.51 0.67
C ALA A 9 16.45 -4.34 -0.47
N ALA A 10 16.35 -5.33 -1.37
CA ALA A 10 15.41 -5.29 -2.49
C ALA A 10 13.95 -5.43 -2.00
N LEU A 11 13.69 -6.37 -1.09
CA LEU A 11 12.36 -6.55 -0.51
C LEU A 11 11.94 -5.37 0.37
N THR A 12 12.88 -4.77 1.12
CA THR A 12 12.60 -3.58 1.94
C THR A 12 12.13 -2.41 1.08
N ARG A 13 12.70 -2.21 -0.12
CA ARG A 13 12.24 -1.14 -1.03
C ARG A 13 10.79 -1.33 -1.47
N LEU A 14 10.41 -2.56 -1.84
CA LEU A 14 9.02 -2.89 -2.15
C LEU A 14 8.12 -2.70 -0.94
N ASP A 15 8.58 -3.10 0.24
CA ASP A 15 7.84 -2.96 1.47
C ASP A 15 7.58 -1.50 1.85
N THR A 16 8.60 -0.64 1.73
CA THR A 16 8.47 0.81 1.93
C THR A 16 7.44 1.39 0.98
N LEU A 17 7.48 1.06 -0.32
CA LEU A 17 6.50 1.52 -1.30
C LEU A 17 5.06 1.15 -0.86
N LEU A 18 4.83 -0.11 -0.50
CA LEU A 18 3.50 -0.57 -0.08
C LEU A 18 3.05 0.06 1.25
N ALA A 19 3.96 0.26 2.20
CA ALA A 19 3.64 0.85 3.49
C ALA A 19 3.36 2.37 3.38
N GLU A 20 4.20 3.10 2.65
CA GLU A 20 4.10 4.56 2.53
C GLU A 20 2.95 4.96 1.61
N ASP A 21 2.87 4.36 0.43
CA ASP A 21 1.94 4.80 -0.61
C ASP A 21 0.58 4.12 -0.56
N TYR A 22 0.54 2.84 -0.20
CA TYR A 22 -0.72 2.09 -0.09
C TYR A 22 -1.23 1.98 1.34
N GLY A 23 -0.48 2.51 2.32
CA GLY A 23 -0.85 2.43 3.73
C GLY A 23 -0.96 1.00 4.24
N ALA A 24 -0.22 0.05 3.65
CA ALA A 24 -0.31 -1.36 3.98
C ALA A 24 0.08 -1.60 5.45
N LYS A 25 -0.74 -2.41 6.15
CA LYS A 25 -0.55 -2.76 7.57
C LYS A 25 -0.41 -4.28 7.71
N GLY A 26 0.43 -4.71 8.64
CA GLY A 26 0.73 -6.12 8.87
C GLY A 26 2.12 -6.29 9.48
N GLY A 27 2.42 -7.47 10.01
CA GLY A 27 3.75 -7.77 10.57
C GLY A 27 4.75 -8.07 9.46
N SER A 28 4.37 -8.94 8.52
CA SER A 28 5.21 -9.33 7.38
C SER A 28 4.81 -8.65 6.06
N LEU A 29 5.76 -8.58 5.12
CA LEU A 29 5.52 -8.11 3.74
C LEU A 29 4.41 -8.93 3.07
N ALA A 30 4.42 -10.25 3.23
CA ALA A 30 3.39 -11.13 2.66
C ALA A 30 1.99 -10.83 3.22
N GLU A 31 1.86 -10.57 4.52
CA GLU A 31 0.59 -10.12 5.12
C GLU A 31 0.14 -8.77 4.57
N ARG A 32 1.07 -7.81 4.46
CA ARG A 32 0.78 -6.50 3.88
C ARG A 32 0.27 -6.61 2.44
N ILE A 33 0.91 -7.42 1.60
CA ILE A 33 0.47 -7.65 0.20
C ILE A 33 -0.94 -8.26 0.16
N ARG A 34 -1.24 -9.24 1.03
CA ARG A 34 -2.58 -9.84 1.10
C ARG A 34 -3.64 -8.84 1.56
N GLY A 35 -3.28 -7.94 2.48
CA GLY A 35 -4.16 -6.86 2.95
C GLY A 35 -4.57 -5.86 1.87
N LEU A 36 -3.80 -5.76 0.79
CA LEU A 36 -4.07 -4.88 -0.36
C LEU A 36 -4.95 -5.53 -1.45
N ALA A 37 -5.67 -6.61 -1.13
CA ALA A 37 -6.52 -7.32 -2.10
C ALA A 37 -7.62 -6.46 -2.75
N ALA A 38 -8.08 -5.41 -2.06
CA ALA A 38 -9.08 -4.49 -2.57
C ALA A 38 -8.50 -3.41 -3.51
N VAL A 39 -7.19 -3.20 -3.50
CA VAL A 39 -6.55 -2.06 -4.20
C VAL A 39 -5.63 -2.53 -5.33
N LEU A 40 -4.81 -3.56 -5.09
CA LEU A 40 -3.88 -4.06 -6.10
C LEU A 40 -4.55 -5.13 -6.99
N PRO A 41 -4.28 -5.17 -8.31
CA PRO A 41 -4.71 -6.26 -9.18
C PRO A 41 -4.20 -7.63 -8.72
N ALA A 42 -4.99 -8.68 -8.96
CA ALA A 42 -4.67 -10.04 -8.52
C ALA A 42 -3.30 -10.54 -9.01
N ASP A 43 -2.97 -10.25 -10.27
CA ASP A 43 -1.69 -10.65 -10.87
C ASP A 43 -0.50 -9.93 -10.25
N THR A 44 -0.63 -8.63 -9.97
CA THR A 44 0.40 -7.85 -9.27
C THR A 44 0.63 -8.39 -7.87
N ARG A 45 -0.43 -8.70 -7.12
CA ARG A 45 -0.29 -9.31 -5.78
C ARG A 45 0.38 -10.67 -5.84
N LYS A 46 -0.03 -11.52 -6.78
CA LYS A 46 0.57 -12.84 -6.98
C LYS A 46 2.07 -12.69 -7.24
N ARG A 47 2.46 -11.81 -8.15
CA ARG A 47 3.87 -11.52 -8.46
C ARG A 47 4.67 -11.07 -7.23
N LEU A 48 4.12 -10.16 -6.42
CA LEU A 48 4.79 -9.68 -5.21
C LEU A 48 4.95 -10.80 -4.15
N LEU A 49 3.95 -11.67 -4.01
CA LEU A 49 4.04 -12.84 -3.13
C LEU A 49 5.10 -13.84 -3.63
N ASP A 50 5.12 -14.11 -4.94
CA ASP A 50 6.10 -15.01 -5.56
C ASP A 50 7.53 -14.47 -5.38
N LEU A 51 7.72 -13.14 -5.52
CA LEU A 51 9.00 -12.49 -5.25
C LEU A 51 9.42 -12.60 -3.78
N THR A 52 8.48 -12.42 -2.85
CA THR A 52 8.76 -12.55 -1.42
C THR A 52 9.23 -13.97 -1.10
N ALA A 53 8.51 -14.99 -1.58
CA ALA A 53 8.87 -16.39 -1.40
C ALA A 53 10.21 -16.75 -2.06
N ARG A 54 10.47 -16.24 -3.27
CA ARG A 54 11.75 -16.43 -3.97
C ARG A 54 12.90 -15.78 -3.21
N GLY A 55 12.72 -14.58 -2.68
CA GLY A 55 13.71 -13.89 -1.84
C GLY A 55 14.09 -14.72 -0.62
N GLU A 56 13.10 -15.20 0.14
CA GLU A 56 13.32 -16.08 1.29
C GLU A 56 14.07 -17.36 0.94
N SER A 57 13.83 -17.92 -0.25
CA SER A 57 14.58 -19.07 -0.74
C SER A 57 16.03 -18.70 -1.04
N LEU A 58 16.27 -17.62 -1.78
CA LEU A 58 17.61 -17.17 -2.19
C LEU A 58 18.48 -16.78 -0.99
N ALA A 59 17.88 -16.16 0.03
CA ALA A 59 18.55 -15.81 1.28
C ALA A 59 18.95 -17.04 2.13
N ARG A 60 18.18 -18.14 2.05
CA ARG A 60 18.48 -19.39 2.78
C ARG A 60 19.50 -20.28 2.07
N THR A 61 19.43 -20.36 0.75
CA THR A 61 20.28 -21.29 -0.02
C THR A 61 21.61 -20.70 -0.44
N GLY A 62 21.85 -19.40 -0.22
CA GLY A 62 23.09 -18.73 -0.64
C GLY A 62 23.16 -18.61 -2.15
N ALA A 63 22.28 -17.79 -2.73
CA ALA A 63 22.20 -17.61 -4.18
C ALA A 63 23.49 -17.05 -4.78
N GLY A 64 23.85 -17.59 -5.96
CA GLY A 64 24.94 -17.05 -6.77
C GLY A 64 24.60 -15.66 -7.33
N GLU A 65 25.64 -14.92 -7.73
CA GLU A 65 25.56 -13.51 -8.13
C GLU A 65 24.54 -13.25 -9.26
N ARG A 66 24.50 -14.13 -10.27
CA ARG A 66 23.52 -14.01 -11.37
C ARG A 66 22.07 -14.12 -10.88
N ALA A 67 21.77 -15.09 -10.01
CA ALA A 67 20.42 -15.28 -9.50
C ALA A 67 19.98 -14.10 -8.60
N LEU A 68 20.93 -13.49 -7.87
CA LEU A 68 20.68 -12.26 -7.13
C LEU A 68 20.42 -11.07 -8.04
N ALA A 69 21.20 -10.91 -9.11
CA ALA A 69 21.01 -9.83 -10.08
C ALA A 69 19.64 -9.92 -10.76
N GLU A 70 19.24 -11.12 -11.21
CA GLU A 70 17.91 -11.37 -11.77
C GLU A 70 16.80 -11.07 -10.76
N PHE A 71 16.97 -11.50 -9.50
CA PHE A 71 16.01 -11.20 -8.43
C PHE A 71 15.85 -9.70 -8.17
N VAL A 72 16.95 -8.95 -8.09
CA VAL A 72 16.93 -7.50 -7.89
C VAL A 72 16.26 -6.80 -9.06
N PHE A 73 16.54 -7.24 -10.29
CA PHE A 73 15.87 -6.73 -11.49
C PHE A 73 14.36 -6.98 -11.43
N ASP A 74 13.94 -8.20 -11.10
CA ASP A 74 12.51 -8.54 -11.01
C ASP A 74 11.80 -7.72 -9.91
N CYS A 75 12.48 -7.45 -8.79
CA CYS A 75 11.98 -6.54 -7.75
C CYS A 75 11.82 -5.11 -8.28
N GLY A 76 12.78 -4.62 -9.07
CA GLY A 76 12.70 -3.31 -9.72
C GLY A 76 11.52 -3.21 -10.68
N VAL A 77 11.29 -4.23 -11.51
CA VAL A 77 10.14 -4.25 -12.42
C VAL A 77 8.82 -4.27 -11.65
N ALA A 78 8.74 -5.04 -10.55
CA ALA A 78 7.55 -5.06 -9.71
C ALA A 78 7.32 -3.71 -9.02
N TYR A 79 8.39 -3.03 -8.58
CA TYR A 79 8.32 -1.68 -8.01
C TYR A 79 7.70 -0.69 -9.00
N GLU A 80 8.25 -0.60 -10.20
CA GLU A 80 7.76 0.29 -11.25
C GLU A 80 6.30 -0.02 -11.62
N GLN A 81 5.93 -1.30 -11.68
CA GLN A 81 4.56 -1.71 -11.97
C GLN A 81 3.59 -1.23 -10.88
N VAL A 82 3.97 -1.32 -9.61
CA VAL A 82 3.15 -0.85 -8.48
C VAL A 82 3.07 0.68 -8.46
N ASP A 83 4.18 1.39 -8.63
CA ASP A 83 4.17 2.86 -8.68
C ASP A 83 3.36 3.39 -9.88
N PHE A 84 3.44 2.73 -11.03
CA PHE A 84 2.61 3.08 -12.19
C PHE A 84 1.11 2.92 -11.89
N LEU A 85 0.71 1.80 -11.25
CA LEU A 85 -0.69 1.59 -10.85
C LEU A 85 -1.17 2.68 -9.89
N ARG A 86 -0.34 3.08 -8.92
CA ARG A 86 -0.64 4.20 -8.02
C ARG A 86 -0.90 5.49 -8.80
N LYS A 87 0.00 5.84 -9.71
CA LYS A 87 -0.10 7.06 -10.53
C LYS A 87 -1.33 7.04 -11.45
N ALA A 88 -1.64 5.89 -12.04
CA ALA A 88 -2.83 5.73 -12.87
C ALA A 88 -4.11 5.94 -12.04
N GLN A 89 -4.18 5.35 -10.84
CA GLN A 89 -5.32 5.50 -9.94
C GLN A 89 -5.48 6.94 -9.45
N LEU A 90 -4.38 7.62 -9.13
CA LEU A 90 -4.38 9.05 -8.80
C LEU A 90 -4.88 9.92 -9.95
N ALA A 91 -4.48 9.62 -11.19
CA ALA A 91 -4.95 10.35 -12.36
C ALA A 91 -6.46 10.17 -12.57
N GLU A 92 -6.98 8.97 -12.31
CA GLU A 92 -8.42 8.69 -12.32
C GLU A 92 -9.17 9.45 -11.21
N ASP A 93 -8.68 9.38 -9.96
CA ASP A 93 -9.28 10.07 -8.81
C ASP A 93 -9.27 11.59 -8.94
N LEU A 94 -8.26 12.15 -9.62
CA LEU A 94 -8.16 13.58 -9.90
C LEU A 94 -9.02 14.03 -11.10
N GLY A 95 -9.72 13.11 -11.77
CA GLY A 95 -10.50 13.44 -12.96
C GLY A 95 -9.64 13.93 -14.13
N LEU A 96 -8.34 13.60 -14.14
CA LEU A 96 -7.42 13.90 -15.23
C LEU A 96 -7.57 12.92 -16.40
N VAL A 97 -8.53 12.00 -16.32
CA VAL A 97 -9.01 11.20 -17.45
C VAL A 97 -9.80 12.13 -18.36
N GLU A 98 -9.35 12.27 -19.61
CA GLU A 98 -9.94 13.13 -20.64
C GLU A 98 -11.47 13.09 -20.65
N VAL A 99 -12.11 14.16 -20.18
CA VAL A 99 -13.50 14.45 -20.50
C VAL A 99 -13.50 15.34 -21.73
N GLY A 100 -13.56 14.74 -22.92
CA GLY A 100 -13.88 15.47 -24.16
C GLY A 100 -12.72 15.87 -25.08
N GLY A 101 -11.60 15.14 -25.09
CA GLY A 101 -10.56 15.29 -26.13
C GLY A 101 -9.73 16.58 -26.05
N LEU A 102 -9.73 17.25 -24.91
CA LEU A 102 -8.71 18.24 -24.56
C LEU A 102 -7.66 17.54 -23.71
N ALA A 103 -6.45 17.44 -24.26
CA ALA A 103 -5.31 16.82 -23.59
C ALA A 103 -5.14 17.40 -22.18
N PRO A 104 -4.97 16.55 -21.14
CA PRO A 104 -4.79 17.04 -19.78
C PRO A 104 -3.56 17.95 -19.76
N ALA A 105 -3.69 19.10 -19.10
CA ALA A 105 -2.54 19.96 -18.81
C ALA A 105 -1.46 19.08 -18.18
N GLU A 106 -0.26 19.06 -18.78
CA GLU A 106 0.89 18.32 -18.26
C GLU A 106 1.21 18.86 -16.87
N LEU A 107 0.61 18.26 -15.84
CA LEU A 107 0.97 18.53 -14.46
C LEU A 107 2.39 18.00 -14.28
N GLU A 108 3.31 18.90 -13.91
CA GLU A 108 4.69 18.53 -13.64
C GLU A 108 4.73 17.42 -12.59
N ARG A 109 5.62 16.44 -12.79
CA ARG A 109 5.71 15.24 -11.92
C ARG A 109 5.81 15.56 -10.43
N GLY A 110 6.36 16.73 -10.07
CA GLY A 110 6.45 17.19 -8.68
C GLY A 110 5.10 17.49 -8.04
N ASP A 111 4.15 18.02 -8.81
CA ASP A 111 2.83 18.39 -8.32
C ASP A 111 1.94 17.15 -8.12
N LEU A 112 2.03 16.17 -9.02
CA LEU A 112 1.32 14.89 -8.86
C LEU A 112 1.74 14.15 -7.59
N ASP A 113 3.04 14.19 -7.27
CA ASP A 113 3.59 13.52 -6.10
C ASP A 113 3.18 14.24 -4.79
N ALA A 114 3.10 15.58 -4.82
CA ALA A 114 2.61 16.38 -3.71
C ALA A 114 1.10 16.15 -3.47
N MET A 115 0.31 16.07 -4.54
CA MET A 115 -1.12 15.78 -4.48
C MET A 115 -1.40 14.35 -4.00
N ALA A 116 -0.62 13.36 -4.44
CA ALA A 116 -0.70 11.98 -3.96
C ALA A 116 -0.53 11.89 -2.44
N ARG A 117 0.51 12.56 -1.91
CA ARG A 117 0.76 12.62 -0.47
C ARG A 117 -0.35 13.34 0.26
N PHE A 118 -0.92 14.40 -0.31
CA PHE A 118 -2.04 15.11 0.27
C PHE A 118 -3.32 14.25 0.34
N ILE A 119 -3.64 13.52 -0.73
CA ILE A 119 -4.79 12.59 -0.75
C ILE A 119 -4.57 11.46 0.26
N ALA A 120 -3.39 10.84 0.28
CA ALA A 120 -3.08 9.79 1.26
C ALA A 120 -3.14 10.31 2.71
N ALA A 121 -2.69 11.54 2.97
CA ALA A 121 -2.80 12.18 4.27
C ALA A 121 -4.27 12.46 4.65
N ARG A 122 -5.07 12.95 3.70
CA ARG A 122 -6.51 13.18 3.87
C ARG A 122 -7.23 11.87 4.19
N ASP A 123 -6.99 10.81 3.44
CA ASP A 123 -7.64 9.50 3.66
C ASP A 123 -7.27 8.91 5.02
N ARG A 124 -6.01 9.06 5.45
CA ARG A 124 -5.60 8.68 6.82
C ARG A 124 -6.33 9.50 7.88
N LEU A 125 -6.56 10.78 7.63
CA LEU A 125 -7.34 11.66 8.51
C LEU A 125 -8.81 11.25 8.55
N VAL A 126 -9.43 11.00 7.41
CA VAL A 126 -10.83 10.55 7.30
C VAL A 126 -11.02 9.19 7.98
N ALA A 127 -10.12 8.24 7.76
CA ALA A 127 -10.16 6.94 8.42
C ALA A 127 -10.00 7.05 9.95
N LYS A 128 -9.14 7.96 10.44
CA LYS A 128 -9.00 8.25 11.87
C LYS A 128 -10.27 8.88 12.44
N VAL A 129 -10.87 9.83 11.73
CA VAL A 129 -12.12 10.48 12.16
C VAL A 129 -13.25 9.46 12.18
N ALA A 130 -13.39 8.60 11.17
CA ALA A 130 -14.38 7.53 11.12
C ALA A 130 -14.21 6.52 12.28
N GLY A 131 -12.97 6.15 12.61
CA GLY A 131 -12.68 5.31 13.77
C GLY A 131 -13.01 6.00 15.10
N PHE A 132 -12.85 7.32 15.19
CA PHE A 132 -13.20 8.10 16.37
C PHE A 132 -14.72 8.26 16.52
N THR A 133 -15.44 8.60 15.44
CA THR A 133 -16.92 8.69 15.46
C THR A 133 -17.56 7.35 15.77
N LEU A 134 -17.05 6.23 15.23
CA LEU A 134 -17.55 4.91 15.57
C LEU A 134 -17.35 4.57 17.06
N LYS A 135 -16.18 4.90 17.63
CA LYS A 135 -15.92 4.72 19.07
C LYS A 135 -16.81 5.62 19.93
N ALA A 136 -16.98 6.89 19.54
CA ALA A 136 -17.85 7.83 20.25
C ALA A 136 -19.32 7.36 20.22
N LEU A 137 -19.79 6.86 19.08
CA LEU A 137 -21.13 6.28 18.94
C LEU A 137 -21.30 5.03 19.81
N ALA A 138 -20.30 4.15 19.85
CA ALA A 138 -20.32 2.97 20.71
C ALA A 138 -20.35 3.33 22.20
N VAL A 139 -19.58 4.35 22.61
CA VAL A 139 -19.58 4.86 24.00
C VAL A 139 -20.93 5.49 24.35
N MET A 140 -21.51 6.31 23.46
CA MET A 140 -22.84 6.87 23.67
C MET A 140 -23.93 5.80 23.73
N GLY A 141 -23.86 4.79 22.87
CA GLY A 141 -24.77 3.63 22.91
C GLY A 141 -24.64 2.84 24.21
N ALA A 142 -23.42 2.60 24.69
CA ALA A 142 -23.18 1.93 25.97
C ALA A 142 -23.72 2.75 27.15
N LEU A 143 -23.47 4.06 27.18
CA LEU A 143 -24.04 4.97 28.19
C LEU A 143 -25.57 5.01 28.14
N PHE A 144 -26.16 4.96 26.96
CA PHE A 144 -27.62 4.91 26.79
C PHE A 144 -28.20 3.61 27.35
N ILE A 145 -27.58 2.46 27.06
CA ILE A 145 -27.99 1.16 27.61
C ILE A 145 -27.85 1.16 29.14
N ILE A 146 -26.74 1.66 29.69
CA ILE A 146 -26.54 1.79 31.14
C ILE A 146 -27.62 2.70 31.74
N GLY A 147 -27.87 3.86 31.16
CA GLY A 147 -28.92 4.78 31.61
C GLY A 147 -30.32 4.16 31.58
N LEU A 148 -30.60 3.31 30.58
CA LEU A 148 -31.87 2.60 30.47
C LEU A 148 -32.00 1.48 31.53
N VAL A 149 -30.92 0.73 31.80
CA VAL A 149 -30.90 -0.30 32.84
C VAL A 149 -31.02 0.28 34.25
N PHE A 150 -30.35 1.41 34.52
CA PHE A 150 -30.40 2.06 35.84
C PHE A 150 -31.58 3.01 36.04
N GLY A 151 -32.18 3.55 34.95
CA GLY A 151 -33.35 4.44 35.02
C GLY A 151 -34.70 3.73 34.98
N VAL A 152 -34.73 2.42 34.70
CA VAL A 152 -35.93 1.57 34.74
C VAL A 152 -36.08 0.85 36.11
N VAL A 153 -35.06 0.92 36.97
CA VAL A 153 -35.11 0.51 38.39
C VAL A 153 -35.47 1.70 39.26
#